data_AF-A0A936MYV0-F1
#
_entry.id   AF-A0A936MYV0-F1
#
_cell.length_a   1.000
_cell.length_b   1.000
_cell.length_c   1.000
_cell.angle_alpha   90.00
_cell.angle_beta   90.00
_cell.angle_gamma   90.00
#
_symmetry.space_group_name_H-M   'P 1'
#
loop_
_entity.id
_entity.type
_entity.pdbx_description
1 polymer ?
#
loop_
_entity_poly.entity_id
_entity_poly.type
_entity_poly.pdbx_seq_one_letter_code
_entity_poly.pdbx_strand_id
1 'polypeptide(L)'
;MIDITHKPTTLREATATALVTVSNSATIAAVIGKQVPKGDVLESARVAALFGVKKTHELIPDCHPLPIEHAACTFEVGAMEIVVTMRVRTIYRTGVEVEAMHGASVAALTIYDMLKPIDKGVVIAGIRLLEKKGGKSDWKDRFDTPVKAAVLVISDGVAGGKKEDKAGAAIVERLAQLGVEVPVQAVCADEPEQIANRVNAWSTEGLDLILTTGGTGLSPRDRTPEAIAPLMDREVPGIMEAARSYGQERMPWAMMSRGIAGMIGRTLVITLPGSTRGAQETMDALFPFVLHVVKVQEHAFRHGM
;
A
#
# COMPACT_ATOMS: atom_id res chain seq x y z
N MET A 1 16.74 7.83 6.67
CA MET A 1 15.80 7.19 5.70
C MET A 1 14.79 6.34 6.46
N ILE A 2 13.51 6.36 6.06
CA ILE A 2 12.44 5.57 6.69
C ILE A 2 12.49 4.13 6.16
N ASP A 3 12.48 3.13 7.05
CA ASP A 3 12.40 1.72 6.65
C ASP A 3 11.05 1.40 5.98
N ILE A 4 11.10 0.91 4.74
CA ILE A 4 9.94 0.53 3.94
C ILE A 4 9.92 -0.98 3.61
N THR A 5 10.79 -1.78 4.23
CA THR A 5 10.88 -3.23 4.00
C THR A 5 9.60 -3.97 4.38
N HIS A 6 8.78 -3.44 5.27
CA HIS A 6 7.50 -4.04 5.69
C HIS A 6 6.29 -3.55 4.86
N LYS A 7 6.51 -2.69 3.86
CA LYS A 7 5.43 -2.15 3.03
C LYS A 7 5.25 -3.02 1.78
N PRO A 8 4.01 -3.39 1.41
CA PRO A 8 3.75 -4.05 0.14
C PRO A 8 3.96 -3.07 -1.02
N THR A 9 4.28 -3.65 -2.17
CA THR A 9 4.39 -2.92 -3.44
C THR A 9 2.99 -2.61 -3.97
N THR A 10 2.72 -1.34 -4.29
CA THR A 10 1.44 -0.90 -4.87
C THR A 10 1.69 0.14 -5.96
N LEU A 11 0.69 0.43 -6.79
CA LEU A 11 0.72 1.63 -7.63
C LEU A 11 0.87 2.88 -6.76
N ARG A 12 1.73 3.80 -7.19
CA ARG A 12 2.03 5.08 -6.56
C ARG A 12 1.98 6.15 -7.63
N GLU A 13 1.33 7.25 -7.33
CA GLU A 13 1.21 8.36 -8.24
C GLU A 13 1.31 9.68 -7.47
N ALA A 14 2.00 10.65 -8.04
CA ALA A 14 2.02 12.01 -7.54
C ALA A 14 2.00 13.01 -8.70
N THR A 15 1.26 14.09 -8.50
CA THR A 15 1.25 15.25 -9.39
C THR A 15 1.71 16.46 -8.59
N ALA A 16 2.72 17.18 -9.09
CA ALA A 16 3.22 18.41 -8.51
C ALA A 16 3.21 19.54 -9.53
N THR A 17 3.30 20.78 -9.06
CA THR A 17 3.35 21.97 -9.90
C THR A 17 4.48 22.90 -9.49
N ALA A 18 4.85 23.78 -10.41
CA ALA A 18 5.66 24.98 -10.17
C ALA A 18 5.14 26.10 -11.08
N LEU A 19 5.16 27.34 -10.59
CA LEU A 19 4.78 28.53 -11.34
C LEU A 19 6.02 29.33 -11.71
N VAL A 20 6.14 29.73 -12.96
CA VAL A 20 7.17 30.68 -13.41
C VAL A 20 6.47 31.92 -13.96
N THR A 21 6.60 33.06 -13.28
CA THR A 21 6.06 34.34 -13.76
C THR A 21 7.15 35.12 -14.47
N VAL A 22 6.78 35.86 -15.51
CA VAL A 22 7.68 36.74 -16.27
C VAL A 22 7.33 38.21 -16.03
N SER A 23 8.24 39.14 -16.36
CA SER A 23 7.99 40.57 -16.18
C SER A 23 7.42 41.26 -17.42
N ASN A 24 7.48 40.61 -18.59
CA ASN A 24 6.99 41.15 -19.85
C ASN A 24 6.28 40.06 -20.69
N SER A 25 5.15 40.39 -21.30
CA SER A 25 4.41 39.50 -22.20
C SER A 25 5.20 39.15 -23.48
N ALA A 26 6.15 39.99 -23.89
CA ALA A 26 7.07 39.68 -25.00
C ALA A 26 7.91 38.41 -24.72
N THR A 27 8.21 38.12 -23.45
CA THR A 27 8.91 36.91 -23.02
C THR A 27 8.06 35.66 -23.32
N ILE A 28 6.76 35.71 -23.01
CA ILE A 28 5.82 34.63 -23.34
C ILE A 28 5.70 34.46 -24.86
N ALA A 29 5.58 35.56 -25.61
CA ALA A 29 5.53 35.49 -27.07
C ALA A 29 6.79 34.82 -27.65
N ALA A 30 7.97 35.12 -27.09
CA ALA A 30 9.22 34.46 -27.49
C ALA A 30 9.26 32.96 -27.14
N VAL A 31 8.68 32.55 -26.00
CA VAL A 31 8.54 31.13 -25.64
C VAL A 31 7.63 30.41 -26.64
N ILE A 32 6.43 30.95 -26.90
CA ILE A 32 5.46 30.36 -27.84
C ILE A 32 6.05 30.28 -29.25
N GLY A 33 6.70 31.36 -29.69
CA GLY A 33 7.32 31.46 -31.01
C GLY A 33 8.66 30.72 -31.15
N LYS A 34 9.18 30.11 -30.07
CA LYS A 34 10.51 29.45 -30.02
C LYS A 34 11.66 30.37 -30.44
N GLN A 35 11.59 31.65 -30.06
CA GLN A 35 12.54 32.70 -30.42
C GLN A 35 13.54 33.04 -29.30
N VAL A 36 13.53 32.28 -28.20
CA VAL A 36 14.51 32.45 -27.13
C VAL A 36 15.89 32.03 -27.65
N PRO A 37 16.97 32.82 -27.46
CA PRO A 37 18.29 32.52 -28.03
C PRO A 37 18.88 31.16 -27.65
N LYS A 38 18.47 30.62 -26.49
CA LYS A 38 18.90 29.31 -25.97
C LYS A 38 18.12 28.13 -26.57
N GLY A 39 17.15 28.37 -27.46
CA GLY A 39 16.34 27.34 -28.10
C GLY A 39 14.95 27.17 -27.48
N ASP A 40 14.34 26.01 -27.71
CA ASP A 40 13.00 25.69 -27.22
C ASP A 40 12.99 25.53 -25.69
N VAL A 41 12.37 26.50 -25.00
CA VAL A 41 12.36 26.56 -23.54
C VAL A 41 11.57 25.41 -22.93
N LEU A 42 10.42 25.09 -23.50
CA LEU A 42 9.50 24.10 -22.92
C LEU A 42 10.05 22.69 -23.10
N GLU A 43 10.61 22.37 -24.28
CA GLU A 43 11.23 21.07 -24.50
C GLU A 43 12.51 20.88 -23.67
N SER A 44 13.34 21.92 -23.55
CA SER A 44 14.53 21.85 -22.69
C SER A 44 14.14 21.63 -21.23
N ALA A 45 13.14 22.37 -20.73
CA ALA A 45 12.62 22.20 -19.38
C ALA A 45 12.00 20.82 -19.17
N ARG A 46 11.31 20.27 -20.18
CA ARG A 46 10.71 18.92 -20.13
C ARG A 46 11.79 17.86 -19.93
N VAL A 47 12.85 17.89 -20.73
CA VAL A 47 13.96 16.93 -20.64
C VAL A 47 14.66 17.04 -19.28
N ALA A 48 14.95 18.26 -18.83
CA ALA A 48 15.56 18.49 -17.52
C ALA A 48 14.70 17.96 -16.37
N ALA A 49 13.38 18.16 -16.43
CA ALA A 49 12.44 17.61 -15.44
C ALA A 49 12.52 16.08 -15.36
N LEU A 50 12.56 15.39 -16.51
CA LEU A 50 12.65 13.93 -16.57
C LEU A 50 13.97 13.40 -16.01
N PHE A 51 15.07 14.13 -16.20
CA PHE A 51 16.35 13.80 -15.54
C PHE A 51 16.29 14.06 -14.04
N GLY A 52 15.71 15.18 -13.60
CA GLY A 52 15.53 15.50 -12.20
C GLY A 52 14.77 14.40 -11.45
N VAL A 53 13.63 13.97 -12.00
CA VAL A 53 12.81 12.87 -11.45
C VAL A 53 13.64 11.61 -11.20
N LYS A 54 14.42 11.16 -12.21
CA LYS A 54 15.24 9.94 -12.11
C LYS A 54 16.40 10.05 -11.13
N LYS A 55 16.87 11.27 -10.87
CA LYS A 55 18.02 11.57 -9.99
C LYS A 55 17.63 12.17 -8.65
N THR A 56 16.36 12.08 -8.27
CA THR A 56 15.87 12.66 -7.01
C THR A 56 16.63 12.15 -5.79
N HIS A 57 16.87 10.84 -5.73
CA HIS A 57 17.62 10.20 -4.65
C HIS A 57 19.11 10.59 -4.59
N GLU A 58 19.68 11.16 -5.66
CA GLU A 58 21.07 11.66 -5.65
C GLU A 58 21.16 13.05 -4.98
N LEU A 59 20.06 13.81 -4.97
CA LEU A 59 20.05 15.23 -4.57
C LEU A 59 19.27 15.49 -3.28
N ILE A 60 18.20 14.72 -3.02
CA ILE A 60 17.37 14.89 -1.83
C ILE A 60 17.74 13.80 -0.81
N PRO A 61 18.27 14.18 0.38
CA PRO A 61 18.60 13.22 1.42
C PRO A 61 17.41 12.35 1.81
N ASP A 62 17.69 11.11 2.21
CA ASP A 62 16.71 10.12 2.67
C ASP A 62 15.65 9.68 1.64
N CYS A 63 15.72 10.15 0.39
CA CYS A 63 14.92 9.61 -0.70
C CYS A 63 15.45 8.24 -1.13
N HIS A 64 14.52 7.32 -1.37
CA HIS A 64 14.87 6.00 -1.87
C HIS A 64 15.10 6.08 -3.38
N PRO A 65 16.00 5.28 -3.97
CA PRO A 65 16.02 5.09 -5.41
C PRO A 65 14.74 4.38 -5.84
N LEU A 66 13.90 5.05 -6.65
CA LEU A 66 12.61 4.52 -7.10
C LEU A 66 12.67 4.12 -8.59
N PRO A 67 12.12 2.94 -8.96
CA PRO A 67 11.99 2.56 -10.37
C PRO A 67 10.87 3.37 -11.02
N ILE A 68 11.21 4.47 -11.69
CA ILE A 68 10.22 5.34 -12.33
C ILE A 68 9.64 4.65 -13.56
N GLU A 69 8.37 4.27 -13.48
CA GLU A 69 7.66 3.58 -14.58
C GLU A 69 7.07 4.58 -15.58
N HIS A 70 6.63 5.75 -15.10
CA HIS A 70 6.13 6.81 -15.97
C HIS A 70 6.38 8.19 -15.37
N ALA A 71 6.80 9.14 -16.20
CA ALA A 71 6.99 10.53 -15.84
C ALA A 71 6.57 11.43 -17.01
N ALA A 72 5.71 12.41 -16.74
CA ALA A 72 5.26 13.39 -17.73
C ALA A 72 5.34 14.80 -17.14
N CYS A 73 6.00 15.71 -17.85
CA CYS A 73 6.03 17.13 -17.55
C CYS A 73 5.21 17.84 -18.63
N THR A 74 4.24 18.68 -18.26
CA THR A 74 3.40 19.48 -19.16
C THR A 74 3.45 20.95 -18.75
N PHE A 75 3.07 21.83 -19.69
CA PHE A 75 3.13 23.27 -19.48
C PHE A 75 1.82 23.90 -19.94
N GLU A 76 1.29 24.81 -19.14
CA GLU A 76 0.24 25.74 -19.54
C GLU A 76 0.85 27.14 -19.58
N VAL A 77 0.78 27.80 -20.74
CA VAL A 77 1.39 29.10 -20.96
C VAL A 77 0.29 30.16 -20.93
N GLY A 78 0.27 30.95 -19.85
CA GLY A 78 -0.62 32.09 -19.67
C GLY A 78 -0.02 33.39 -20.22
N ALA A 79 -0.70 34.52 -19.99
CA ALA A 79 -0.26 35.82 -20.51
C ALA A 79 1.05 36.33 -19.91
N MET A 80 1.30 36.00 -18.64
CA MET A 80 2.46 36.47 -17.85
C MET A 80 3.11 35.35 -17.04
N GLU A 81 2.73 34.10 -17.29
CA GLU A 81 3.16 32.96 -16.48
C GLU A 81 3.19 31.65 -17.27
N ILE A 82 3.98 30.71 -16.76
CA ILE A 82 4.06 29.33 -17.24
C ILE A 82 3.83 28.43 -16.03
N VAL A 83 2.75 27.65 -16.09
CA VAL A 83 2.45 26.63 -15.08
C VAL A 83 3.09 25.33 -15.52
N VAL A 84 4.00 24.81 -14.72
CA VAL A 84 4.57 23.47 -14.89
C VAL A 84 3.71 22.48 -14.13
N THR A 85 3.37 21.35 -14.77
CA THR A 85 2.76 20.19 -14.10
C THR A 85 3.62 18.96 -14.31
N MET A 86 4.03 18.31 -13.23
CA MET A 86 4.86 17.10 -13.22
C MET A 86 4.08 15.94 -12.61
N ARG A 87 3.81 14.90 -13.41
CA ARG A 87 3.14 13.67 -12.97
C ARG A 87 4.10 12.49 -13.01
N VAL A 88 4.23 11.77 -11.90
CA VAL A 88 5.13 10.62 -11.75
C VAL A 88 4.33 9.41 -11.27
N ARG A 89 4.64 8.23 -11.81
CA ARG A 89 4.08 6.94 -11.41
C ARG A 89 5.16 5.87 -11.25
N THR A 90 4.95 4.99 -10.30
CA THR A 90 5.74 3.78 -10.08
C THR A 90 4.89 2.70 -9.44
N ILE A 91 5.35 1.45 -9.47
CA ILE A 91 4.83 0.35 -8.66
C ILE A 91 5.90 0.05 -7.60
N TYR A 92 5.71 0.58 -6.38
CA TYR A 92 6.74 0.46 -5.34
C TYR A 92 6.19 0.60 -3.90
N ARG A 93 7.10 0.45 -2.92
CA ARG A 93 6.81 0.41 -1.48
C ARG A 93 6.59 1.79 -0.85
N THR A 94 7.02 2.87 -1.52
CA THR A 94 6.86 4.27 -1.08
C THR A 94 6.40 5.16 -2.22
N GLY A 95 5.84 6.32 -1.89
CA GLY A 95 5.32 7.28 -2.86
C GLY A 95 6.40 8.03 -3.64
N VAL A 96 5.96 8.78 -4.66
CA VAL A 96 6.77 9.54 -5.62
C VAL A 96 6.55 11.05 -5.49
N GLU A 97 6.10 11.52 -4.32
CA GLU A 97 5.79 12.94 -4.09
C GLU A 97 7.03 13.83 -4.30
N VAL A 98 8.18 13.36 -3.81
CA VAL A 98 9.42 14.13 -3.87
C VAL A 98 9.96 14.15 -5.31
N GLU A 99 9.86 13.04 -6.04
CA GLU A 99 10.25 12.95 -7.44
C GLU A 99 9.43 13.91 -8.31
N ALA A 100 8.12 13.98 -8.08
CA ALA A 100 7.25 14.91 -8.80
C ALA A 100 7.60 16.37 -8.48
N MET A 101 7.77 16.73 -7.21
CA MET A 101 8.14 18.09 -6.80
C MET A 101 9.53 18.50 -7.28
N HIS A 102 10.49 17.57 -7.22
CA HIS A 102 11.84 17.79 -7.71
C HIS A 102 11.86 17.99 -9.23
N GLY A 103 11.15 17.16 -10.00
CA GLY A 103 10.97 17.35 -11.43
C GLY A 103 10.38 18.72 -11.79
N ALA A 104 9.32 19.13 -11.09
CA ALA A 104 8.71 20.45 -11.27
C ALA A 104 9.68 21.59 -10.95
N SER A 105 10.47 21.46 -9.87
CA SER A 105 11.49 22.43 -9.49
C SER A 105 12.61 22.55 -10.54
N VAL A 106 13.09 21.43 -11.07
CA VAL A 106 14.14 21.43 -12.11
C VAL A 106 13.62 22.03 -13.41
N ALA A 107 12.37 21.75 -13.79
CA ALA A 107 11.73 22.36 -14.94
C ALA A 107 11.67 23.89 -14.79
N ALA A 108 11.17 24.38 -13.65
CA ALA A 108 11.06 25.81 -13.36
C ALA A 108 12.42 26.52 -13.37
N LEU A 109 13.44 25.90 -12.77
CA LEU A 109 14.81 26.44 -12.77
C LEU A 109 15.40 26.47 -14.18
N THR A 110 15.09 25.47 -15.01
CA THR A 110 15.51 25.45 -16.42
C THR A 110 14.85 26.55 -17.22
N ILE A 111 13.54 26.79 -17.03
CA ILE A 111 12.82 27.91 -17.64
C ILE A 111 13.48 29.23 -17.23
N TYR A 112 13.74 29.43 -15.93
CA TYR A 112 14.44 30.62 -15.45
C TYR A 112 15.82 30.79 -16.11
N ASP A 113 16.62 29.72 -16.19
CA ASP A 113 17.94 29.76 -16.80
C ASP A 113 17.89 30.20 -18.27
N MET A 114 16.86 29.75 -18.98
CA MET A 114 16.65 30.04 -20.40
C MET A 114 16.09 31.44 -20.65
N LEU A 115 15.26 31.97 -19.75
CA LEU A 115 14.61 33.26 -19.90
C LEU A 115 15.42 34.45 -19.35
N LYS A 116 16.31 34.24 -18.36
CA LYS A 116 17.12 35.33 -17.76
C LYS A 116 17.92 36.21 -18.74
N PRO A 117 18.28 35.78 -19.98
CA PRO A 117 18.92 36.69 -20.94
C PRO A 117 17.96 37.74 -21.51
N ILE A 118 16.67 37.43 -21.66
CA ILE A 118 15.66 38.30 -22.29
C ILE A 118 14.68 38.92 -21.29
N ASP A 119 14.59 38.36 -20.08
CA ASP A 119 13.73 38.85 -19.01
C ASP A 119 14.47 38.75 -17.66
N LYS A 120 14.69 39.87 -16.98
CA LYS A 120 15.39 39.91 -15.69
C LYS A 120 14.48 39.75 -14.48
N GLY A 121 13.16 39.83 -14.67
CA GLY A 121 12.15 39.76 -13.61
C GLY A 121 11.44 38.42 -13.51
N VAL A 122 12.05 37.34 -14.03
CA VAL A 122 11.49 36.00 -13.93
C VAL A 122 11.49 35.53 -12.47
N VAL A 123 10.37 34.99 -11.99
CA VAL A 123 10.23 34.49 -10.61
C VAL A 123 9.70 33.07 -10.63
N ILE A 124 10.27 32.21 -9.79
CA ILE A 124 9.76 30.86 -9.52
C ILE A 124 8.96 30.90 -8.22
N ALA A 125 7.74 30.38 -8.24
CA ALA A 125 6.86 30.30 -7.08
C ALA A 125 6.07 28.99 -7.06
N GLY A 126 5.43 28.71 -5.93
CA GLY A 126 4.37 27.70 -5.86
C GLY A 126 4.80 26.26 -6.17
N ILE A 127 6.06 25.88 -5.90
CA ILE A 127 6.47 24.47 -5.99
C ILE A 127 5.74 23.68 -4.92
N ARG A 128 4.77 22.85 -5.32
CA ARG A 128 3.94 22.08 -4.38
C ARG A 128 3.34 20.83 -4.99
N LEU A 129 2.97 19.90 -4.11
CA LEU A 129 2.17 18.74 -4.46
C LEU A 129 0.72 19.14 -4.71
N LEU A 130 0.13 18.69 -5.82
CA LEU A 130 -1.28 18.88 -6.16
C LEU A 130 -2.13 17.69 -5.71
N GLU A 131 -1.66 16.48 -6.03
CA GLU A 131 -2.37 15.24 -5.76
C GLU A 131 -1.36 14.12 -5.50
N LYS A 132 -1.73 13.17 -4.65
CA LYS A 132 -1.03 11.90 -4.53
C LYS A 132 -2.02 10.75 -4.39
N LYS A 133 -1.63 9.59 -4.92
CA LYS A 133 -2.37 8.35 -4.81
C LYS A 133 -1.48 7.15 -4.53
N GLY A 134 -2.04 6.14 -3.91
CA GLY A 134 -1.45 4.84 -3.61
C GLY A 134 -0.98 4.66 -2.17
N GLY A 135 -0.77 3.39 -1.80
CA GLY A 135 -0.41 2.98 -0.45
C GLY A 135 -1.56 2.84 0.51
N LYS A 136 -1.24 2.49 1.77
CA LYS A 136 -2.22 2.15 2.80
C LYS A 136 -3.25 3.24 3.08
N SER A 137 -2.98 4.51 2.81
CA SER A 137 -3.93 5.62 3.01
C SER A 137 -5.12 5.58 2.07
N ASP A 138 -4.93 5.04 0.86
CA ASP A 138 -5.91 5.10 -0.22
C ASP A 138 -6.80 3.87 -0.26
N TRP A 139 -6.38 2.80 0.42
CA TRP A 139 -7.09 1.53 0.52
C TRP A 139 -7.75 1.34 1.88
N LYS A 140 -8.07 2.44 2.58
CA LYS A 140 -8.88 2.38 3.81
C LYS A 140 -10.34 2.46 3.42
N ASP A 141 -11.01 1.32 3.42
CA ASP A 141 -12.46 1.32 3.41
C ASP A 141 -12.99 1.95 4.70
N ARG A 142 -14.10 2.69 4.55
CA ARG A 142 -14.92 3.13 5.68
C ARG A 142 -16.04 2.12 5.81
N PHE A 143 -16.21 1.59 7.03
CA PHE A 143 -17.27 0.65 7.37
C PHE A 143 -18.35 1.41 8.14
N ASP A 144 -19.61 1.08 7.90
CA ASP A 144 -20.74 1.71 8.60
C ASP A 144 -20.82 1.24 10.05
N THR A 145 -20.36 0.02 10.30
CA THR A 145 -20.18 -0.56 11.63
C THR A 145 -18.74 -1.03 11.84
N PRO A 146 -18.23 -1.03 13.08
CA PRO A 146 -16.91 -1.60 13.36
C PRO A 146 -16.82 -3.05 12.90
N VAL A 147 -15.75 -3.38 12.16
CA VAL A 147 -15.47 -4.74 11.72
C VAL A 147 -15.14 -5.59 12.95
N LYS A 148 -15.80 -6.74 13.11
CA LYS A 148 -15.57 -7.64 14.24
C LYS A 148 -14.80 -8.88 13.80
N ALA A 149 -13.71 -9.15 14.51
CA ALA A 149 -12.84 -10.29 14.25
C ALA A 149 -12.73 -11.22 15.46
N ALA A 150 -12.49 -12.51 15.20
CA ALA A 150 -11.98 -13.43 16.21
C ALA A 150 -10.53 -13.81 15.93
N VAL A 151 -9.78 -14.10 16.99
CA VAL A 151 -8.42 -14.65 16.88
C VAL A 151 -8.34 -16.00 17.60
N LEU A 152 -7.99 -17.06 16.87
CA LEU A 152 -7.74 -18.40 17.41
C LEU A 152 -6.26 -18.74 17.35
N VAL A 153 -5.66 -19.00 18.51
CA VAL A 153 -4.28 -19.50 18.61
C VAL A 153 -4.32 -21.01 18.71
N ILE A 154 -3.63 -21.68 17.79
CA ILE A 154 -3.62 -23.14 17.69
C ILE A 154 -2.21 -23.60 18.05
N SER A 155 -2.07 -24.09 19.28
CA SER A 155 -0.78 -24.59 19.77
C SER A 155 -0.95 -25.45 21.02
N ASP A 156 -0.50 -26.70 20.95
CA ASP A 156 -0.38 -27.59 22.12
C ASP A 156 0.42 -26.96 23.27
N GLY A 157 1.48 -26.22 22.93
CA GLY A 157 2.36 -25.59 23.91
C GLY A 157 1.70 -24.44 24.66
N VAL A 158 0.92 -23.61 23.96
CA VAL A 158 0.19 -22.50 24.57
C VAL A 158 -1.03 -23.01 25.32
N ALA A 159 -1.81 -23.94 24.72
CA ALA A 159 -2.96 -24.56 25.37
C ALA A 159 -2.58 -25.30 26.66
N GLY A 160 -1.40 -25.94 26.68
CA GLY A 160 -0.86 -26.61 27.87
C GLY A 160 -0.14 -25.68 28.86
N GLY A 161 -0.15 -24.36 28.67
CA GLY A 161 0.49 -23.39 29.56
C GLY A 161 2.03 -23.40 29.56
N LYS A 162 2.66 -24.08 28.59
CA LYS A 162 4.12 -24.21 28.48
C LYS A 162 4.77 -23.07 27.71
N LYS A 163 3.99 -22.32 26.93
CA LYS A 163 4.44 -21.18 26.12
C LYS A 163 3.44 -20.03 26.21
N GLU A 164 3.95 -18.82 26.09
CA GLU A 164 3.14 -17.61 25.97
C GLU A 164 2.66 -17.40 24.53
N ASP A 165 1.43 -16.90 24.37
CA ASP A 165 0.92 -16.48 23.07
C ASP A 165 1.46 -15.11 22.66
N LYS A 166 2.47 -15.11 21.78
CA LYS A 166 3.01 -13.89 21.18
C LYS A 166 2.43 -13.60 19.80
N ALA A 167 2.01 -14.63 19.07
CA ALA A 167 1.52 -14.48 17.70
C ALA A 167 0.09 -13.92 17.68
N GLY A 168 -0.81 -14.47 18.50
CA GLY A 168 -2.17 -13.95 18.67
C GLY A 168 -2.16 -12.52 19.19
N ALA A 169 -1.35 -12.22 20.21
CA ALA A 169 -1.16 -10.85 20.70
C ALA A 169 -0.76 -9.86 19.60
N ALA A 170 0.21 -10.22 18.75
CA ALA A 170 0.65 -9.38 17.63
C ALA A 170 -0.44 -9.17 16.57
N ILE A 171 -1.27 -10.20 16.31
CA ILE A 171 -2.41 -10.10 15.40
C ILE A 171 -3.47 -9.14 15.97
N VAL A 172 -3.82 -9.28 17.25
CA VAL A 172 -4.81 -8.43 17.94
C VAL A 172 -4.37 -6.98 17.94
N GLU A 173 -3.10 -6.71 18.30
CA GLU A 173 -2.55 -5.35 18.26
C GLU A 173 -2.66 -4.74 16.86
N ARG A 174 -2.33 -5.54 15.83
CA ARG A 174 -2.39 -5.07 14.44
C ARG A 174 -3.81 -4.79 13.97
N LEU A 175 -4.78 -5.62 14.36
CA LEU A 175 -6.20 -5.40 14.08
C LEU A 175 -6.72 -4.13 14.76
N ALA A 176 -6.33 -3.88 16.02
CA ALA A 176 -6.70 -2.68 16.75
C ALA A 176 -6.18 -1.40 16.07
N GLN A 177 -4.94 -1.41 15.55
CA GLN A 177 -4.39 -0.28 14.76
C GLN A 177 -5.18 0.02 13.47
N LEU A 178 -5.95 -0.94 12.98
CA LEU A 178 -6.79 -0.82 11.79
C LEU A 178 -8.25 -0.48 12.14
N GLY A 179 -8.60 -0.36 13.42
CA GLY A 179 -9.96 -0.12 13.88
C GLY A 179 -10.87 -1.36 13.81
N VAL A 180 -10.28 -2.56 13.79
CA VAL A 180 -11.02 -3.83 13.85
C VAL A 180 -11.15 -4.24 15.31
N GLU A 181 -12.38 -4.54 15.75
CA GLU A 181 -12.68 -4.99 17.10
C GLU A 181 -12.44 -6.49 17.22
N VAL A 182 -11.80 -6.93 18.30
CA VAL A 182 -11.61 -8.36 18.61
C VAL A 182 -12.38 -8.72 19.88
N PRO A 183 -13.71 -8.94 19.81
CA PRO A 183 -14.51 -9.25 21.00
C PRO A 183 -14.19 -10.62 21.62
N VAL A 184 -13.64 -11.54 20.83
CA VAL A 184 -13.31 -12.90 21.27
C VAL A 184 -11.92 -13.33 20.79
N GLN A 185 -11.15 -13.88 21.72
CA GLN A 185 -9.87 -14.53 21.47
C GLN A 185 -9.85 -15.85 22.24
N ALA A 186 -9.32 -16.91 21.63
CA ALA A 186 -9.19 -18.20 22.27
C ALA A 186 -7.88 -18.90 21.89
N VAL A 187 -7.52 -19.88 22.71
CA VAL A 187 -6.41 -20.81 22.44
C VAL A 187 -6.99 -22.23 22.42
N CYS A 188 -6.56 -23.07 21.48
CA CYS A 188 -6.84 -24.50 21.50
C CYS A 188 -5.60 -25.33 21.15
N ALA A 189 -5.66 -26.62 21.48
CA ALA A 189 -4.67 -27.60 21.04
C ALA A 189 -4.78 -27.85 19.52
N ASP A 190 -3.79 -28.52 18.95
CA ASP A 190 -3.74 -28.92 17.54
C ASP A 190 -4.69 -30.11 17.24
N GLU A 191 -5.94 -30.01 17.71
CA GLU A 191 -6.99 -31.02 17.55
C GLU A 191 -8.04 -30.54 16.52
N PRO A 192 -8.20 -31.23 15.38
CA PRO A 192 -9.06 -30.77 14.29
C PRO A 192 -10.50 -30.46 14.69
N GLU A 193 -11.08 -31.28 15.57
CA GLU A 193 -12.45 -31.09 16.04
C GLU A 193 -12.60 -29.80 16.88
N GLN A 194 -11.61 -29.49 17.73
CA GLN A 194 -11.64 -28.26 18.53
C GLN A 194 -11.52 -27.01 17.64
N ILE A 195 -10.63 -27.06 16.65
CA ILE A 195 -10.42 -25.99 15.68
C ILE A 195 -11.71 -25.76 14.88
N ALA A 196 -12.28 -26.82 14.30
CA ALA A 196 -13.49 -26.77 13.49
C ALA A 196 -14.69 -26.24 14.29
N ASN A 197 -14.92 -26.78 15.49
CA ASN A 197 -16.02 -26.35 16.35
C ASN A 197 -15.93 -24.87 16.71
N ARG A 198 -14.73 -24.36 16.99
CA ARG A 198 -14.53 -22.95 17.33
C ARG A 198 -14.80 -22.03 16.15
N VAL A 199 -14.23 -22.36 14.98
CA VAL A 199 -14.40 -21.57 13.75
C VAL A 199 -15.86 -21.57 13.31
N ASN A 200 -16.55 -22.71 13.39
CA ASN A 200 -17.97 -22.82 13.04
C ASN A 200 -18.87 -22.01 14.00
N ALA A 201 -18.61 -22.09 15.32
CA ALA A 201 -19.36 -21.33 16.31
C ALA A 201 -19.27 -19.82 16.06
N TRP A 202 -18.05 -19.29 15.89
CA TRP A 202 -17.82 -17.86 15.63
C TRP A 202 -18.34 -17.38 14.28
N SER A 203 -18.32 -18.26 13.27
CA SER A 203 -18.94 -17.96 11.97
C SER A 203 -20.46 -17.83 12.11
N THR A 204 -21.08 -18.63 12.98
CA THR A 204 -22.52 -18.58 13.26
C THR A 204 -22.92 -17.37 14.12
N GLU A 205 -22.04 -16.92 15.02
CA GLU A 205 -22.21 -15.66 15.78
C GLU A 205 -22.18 -14.41 14.89
N GLY A 206 -21.83 -14.57 13.61
CA GLY A 206 -21.85 -13.50 12.63
C GLY A 206 -20.70 -12.52 12.80
N LEU A 207 -19.50 -12.99 13.15
CA LEU A 207 -18.28 -12.19 13.05
C LEU A 207 -17.92 -11.97 11.57
N ASP A 208 -17.20 -10.89 11.26
CA ASP A 208 -16.84 -10.58 9.86
C ASP A 208 -15.53 -11.27 9.44
N LEU A 209 -14.64 -11.50 10.41
CA LEU A 209 -13.31 -12.06 10.20
C LEU A 209 -12.95 -13.09 11.27
N ILE A 210 -12.33 -14.20 10.90
CA ILE A 210 -11.67 -15.12 11.82
C ILE A 210 -10.22 -15.31 11.35
N LEU A 211 -9.28 -14.96 12.22
CA LEU A 211 -7.86 -15.22 12.01
C LEU A 211 -7.43 -16.36 12.91
N THR A 212 -6.84 -17.40 12.34
CA THR A 212 -6.16 -18.43 13.13
C THR A 212 -4.65 -18.24 13.03
N THR A 213 -3.90 -18.65 14.04
CA THR A 213 -2.44 -18.69 13.99
C THR A 213 -1.92 -20.00 14.58
N GLY A 214 -1.12 -20.71 13.79
CA GLY A 214 -0.59 -22.03 14.17
C GLY A 214 -1.18 -23.17 13.34
N GLY A 215 -0.56 -24.35 13.46
CA GLY A 215 -1.03 -25.58 12.82
C GLY A 215 -1.03 -25.60 11.27
N THR A 216 -0.31 -24.68 10.61
CA THR A 216 -0.23 -24.56 9.13
C THR A 216 1.08 -25.06 8.52
N GLY A 217 2.01 -25.58 9.32
CA GLY A 217 3.29 -26.12 8.86
C GLY A 217 3.20 -27.54 8.29
N LEU A 218 4.32 -28.26 8.24
CA LEU A 218 4.41 -29.64 7.72
C LEU A 218 4.56 -30.69 8.84
N SER A 219 4.43 -30.30 10.11
CA SER A 219 4.46 -31.24 11.23
C SER A 219 3.23 -32.17 11.17
N PRO A 220 3.31 -33.43 11.64
CA PRO A 220 2.14 -34.31 11.76
C PRO A 220 1.01 -33.75 12.63
N ARG A 221 1.33 -32.83 13.55
CA ARG A 221 0.34 -32.11 14.37
C ARG A 221 -0.31 -30.93 13.64
N ASP A 222 0.34 -30.38 12.61
CA ASP A 222 -0.19 -29.24 11.87
C ASP A 222 -1.40 -29.69 11.03
N ARG A 223 -2.61 -29.48 11.54
CA ARG A 223 -3.87 -29.90 10.88
C ARG A 223 -4.90 -28.79 10.76
N THR A 224 -4.48 -27.52 10.92
CA THR A 224 -5.38 -26.37 10.85
C THR A 224 -6.04 -26.22 9.48
N PRO A 225 -5.32 -26.31 8.35
CA PRO A 225 -5.95 -26.27 7.03
C PRO A 225 -6.98 -27.39 6.85
N GLU A 226 -6.64 -28.62 7.23
CA GLU A 226 -7.52 -29.80 7.13
C GLU A 226 -8.78 -29.68 8.00
N ALA A 227 -8.67 -29.02 9.15
CA ALA A 227 -9.80 -28.81 10.05
C ALA A 227 -10.79 -27.75 9.53
N ILE A 228 -10.28 -26.74 8.80
CA ILE A 228 -11.08 -25.58 8.40
C ILE A 228 -11.61 -25.73 6.96
N ALA A 229 -10.86 -26.36 6.04
CA ALA A 229 -11.26 -26.48 4.64
C ALA A 229 -12.68 -27.07 4.44
N PRO A 230 -13.10 -28.13 5.18
CA PRO A 230 -14.45 -28.68 5.03
C PRO A 230 -15.58 -27.74 5.46
N LEU A 231 -15.27 -26.66 6.19
CA LEU A 231 -16.24 -25.67 6.64
C LEU A 231 -16.45 -24.53 5.64
N MET A 232 -15.54 -24.36 4.66
CA MET A 232 -15.58 -23.24 3.72
C MET A 232 -16.63 -23.47 2.63
N ASP A 233 -17.51 -22.50 2.43
CA ASP A 233 -18.44 -22.48 1.29
C ASP A 233 -17.71 -22.11 0.00
N ARG A 234 -16.67 -21.27 0.12
CA ARG A 234 -15.89 -20.78 -1.01
C ARG A 234 -14.46 -20.45 -0.60
N GLU A 235 -13.51 -21.13 -1.22
CA GLU A 235 -12.09 -20.80 -1.05
C GLU A 235 -11.71 -19.50 -1.77
N VAL A 236 -10.72 -18.79 -1.20
CA VAL A 236 -10.12 -17.58 -1.78
C VAL A 236 -8.59 -17.76 -1.78
N PRO A 237 -8.05 -18.65 -2.64
CA PRO A 237 -6.63 -19.03 -2.61
C PRO A 237 -5.69 -17.84 -2.83
N GLY A 238 -6.12 -16.83 -3.59
CA GLY A 238 -5.37 -15.60 -3.88
C GLY A 238 -4.89 -14.83 -2.64
N ILE A 239 -5.61 -14.91 -1.52
CA ILE A 239 -5.18 -14.32 -0.25
C ILE A 239 -3.88 -14.98 0.22
N MET A 240 -3.85 -16.31 0.25
CA MET A 240 -2.68 -17.03 0.74
C MET A 240 -1.54 -17.07 -0.27
N GLU A 241 -1.84 -16.99 -1.57
CA GLU A 241 -0.83 -16.73 -2.62
C GLU A 241 -0.12 -15.39 -2.40
N ALA A 242 -0.87 -14.32 -2.15
CA ALA A 242 -0.30 -12.99 -1.87
C ALA A 242 0.54 -13.01 -0.57
N ALA A 243 0.04 -13.63 0.50
CA ALA A 243 0.78 -13.77 1.76
C ALA A 243 2.09 -14.52 1.57
N ARG A 244 2.08 -15.67 0.87
CA ARG A 244 3.30 -16.45 0.62
C ARG A 244 4.26 -15.75 -0.33
N SER A 245 3.76 -15.07 -1.36
CA SER A 245 4.60 -14.30 -2.29
C SER A 245 5.35 -13.20 -1.53
N TYR A 246 4.64 -12.40 -0.72
CA TYR A 246 5.24 -11.39 0.13
C TYR A 246 6.20 -11.99 1.18
N GLY A 247 5.80 -13.08 1.83
CA GLY A 247 6.62 -13.76 2.84
C GLY A 247 7.95 -14.27 2.26
N GLN A 248 7.94 -14.83 1.05
CA GLN A 248 9.14 -15.38 0.40
C GLN A 248 10.23 -14.34 0.10
N GLU A 249 9.86 -13.07 -0.10
CA GLU A 249 10.84 -11.98 -0.23
C GLU A 249 11.65 -11.74 1.07
N ARG A 250 11.19 -12.27 2.22
CA ARG A 250 11.77 -12.05 3.55
C ARG A 250 12.26 -13.35 4.20
N MET A 251 11.47 -14.41 4.06
CA MET A 251 11.70 -15.72 4.62
C MET A 251 11.53 -16.76 3.50
N PRO A 252 12.63 -17.36 2.99
CA PRO A 252 12.56 -18.30 1.86
C PRO A 252 11.61 -19.49 2.08
N TRP A 253 11.40 -19.89 3.34
CA TRP A 253 10.55 -21.02 3.69
C TRP A 253 9.06 -20.65 3.83
N ALA A 254 8.67 -19.39 3.65
CA ALA A 254 7.27 -18.96 3.75
C ALA A 254 6.35 -19.74 2.79
N MET A 255 6.89 -20.23 1.66
CA MET A 255 6.16 -21.09 0.72
C MET A 255 5.69 -22.42 1.31
N MET A 256 6.30 -22.90 2.40
CA MET A 256 5.95 -24.18 3.03
C MET A 256 4.69 -24.07 3.92
N SER A 257 4.19 -22.84 4.17
CA SER A 257 2.92 -22.66 4.87
C SER A 257 1.76 -23.19 4.04
N ARG A 258 1.03 -24.16 4.59
CA ARG A 258 -0.19 -24.72 4.01
C ARG A 258 -1.44 -23.92 4.37
N GLY A 259 -1.27 -22.71 4.88
CA GLY A 259 -2.40 -21.85 5.25
C GLY A 259 -3.37 -21.63 4.08
N ILE A 260 -4.66 -21.55 4.43
CA ILE A 260 -5.81 -21.40 3.54
C ILE A 260 -6.61 -20.16 3.94
N ALA A 261 -7.39 -19.64 3.00
CA ALA A 261 -8.33 -18.56 3.25
C ALA A 261 -9.61 -18.81 2.44
N GLY A 262 -10.75 -18.45 3.01
CA GLY A 262 -12.05 -18.68 2.39
C GLY A 262 -13.20 -18.12 3.21
N MET A 263 -14.40 -18.19 2.63
CA MET A 263 -15.64 -17.72 3.24
C MET A 263 -16.37 -18.87 3.94
N ILE A 264 -16.89 -18.60 5.13
CA ILE A 264 -17.92 -19.41 5.82
C ILE A 264 -19.11 -18.48 6.06
N GLY A 265 -20.17 -18.65 5.28
CA GLY A 265 -21.26 -17.69 5.14
C GLY A 265 -20.72 -16.30 4.79
N ARG A 266 -20.94 -15.34 5.70
CA ARG A 266 -20.46 -13.95 5.58
C ARG A 266 -19.06 -13.72 6.16
N THR A 267 -18.48 -14.73 6.82
CA THR A 267 -17.25 -14.61 7.60
C THR A 267 -16.04 -14.97 6.73
N LEU A 268 -15.06 -14.06 6.63
CA LEU A 268 -13.77 -14.42 6.03
C LEU A 268 -12.90 -15.14 7.06
N VAL A 269 -12.37 -16.30 6.71
CA VAL A 269 -11.42 -17.05 7.55
C VAL A 269 -10.04 -17.05 6.87
N ILE A 270 -8.98 -16.75 7.62
CA ILE A 270 -7.58 -16.77 7.14
C ILE A 270 -6.72 -17.51 8.17
N THR A 271 -5.91 -18.48 7.72
CA THR A 271 -5.04 -19.25 8.60
C THR A 271 -3.57 -18.82 8.47
N LEU A 272 -3.05 -18.18 9.52
CA LEU A 272 -1.72 -17.61 9.58
C LEU A 272 -0.69 -18.61 10.14
N PRO A 273 0.60 -18.45 9.80
CA PRO A 273 1.67 -19.20 10.47
C PRO A 273 1.67 -19.00 12.00
N GLY A 274 2.11 -20.01 12.74
CA GLY A 274 2.20 -19.96 14.21
C GLY A 274 3.39 -19.17 14.77
N SER A 275 4.39 -18.87 13.94
CA SER A 275 5.48 -18.00 14.37
C SER A 275 5.03 -16.54 14.40
N THR A 276 5.40 -15.79 15.44
CA THR A 276 5.04 -14.36 15.57
C THR A 276 5.44 -13.55 14.34
N ARG A 277 6.64 -13.79 13.81
CA ARG A 277 7.12 -13.11 12.61
C ARG A 277 6.33 -13.49 11.36
N GLY A 278 6.04 -14.78 11.15
CA GLY A 278 5.23 -15.23 10.01
C GLY A 278 3.80 -14.69 10.06
N ALA A 279 3.21 -14.60 11.25
CA ALA A 279 1.93 -13.95 11.45
C ALA A 279 1.99 -12.45 11.10
N GLN A 280 2.97 -11.71 11.62
CA GLN A 280 3.17 -10.29 11.32
C GLN A 280 3.40 -10.03 9.82
N GLU A 281 4.26 -10.82 9.17
CA GLU A 281 4.52 -10.71 7.73
C GLU A 281 3.26 -10.99 6.89
N THR A 282 2.44 -11.97 7.31
CA THR A 282 1.13 -12.24 6.67
C THR A 282 0.18 -11.06 6.88
N MET A 283 0.14 -10.47 8.08
CA MET A 283 -0.66 -9.28 8.35
C MET A 283 -0.23 -8.08 7.48
N ASP A 284 1.08 -7.89 7.29
CA ASP A 284 1.61 -6.82 6.44
C ASP A 284 1.31 -7.00 4.96
N ALA A 285 1.29 -8.25 4.49
CA ALA A 285 0.93 -8.59 3.11
C ALA A 285 -0.54 -8.30 2.82
N LEU A 286 -1.43 -8.62 3.77
CA LEU A 286 -2.88 -8.71 3.53
C LEU A 286 -3.66 -7.49 3.99
N PHE A 287 -3.25 -6.81 5.07
CA PHE A 287 -4.04 -5.75 5.67
C PHE A 287 -3.52 -4.35 5.31
N PRO A 288 -4.41 -3.38 5.00
CA PRO A 288 -5.87 -3.43 5.19
C PRO A 288 -6.68 -4.06 4.04
N PHE A 289 -6.04 -4.52 2.96
CA PHE A 289 -6.72 -4.83 1.69
C PHE A 289 -7.82 -5.90 1.81
N VAL A 290 -7.60 -6.95 2.59
CA VAL A 290 -8.60 -8.01 2.78
C VAL A 290 -9.89 -7.53 3.46
N LEU A 291 -9.84 -6.40 4.18
CA LEU A 291 -11.05 -5.82 4.81
C LEU A 291 -12.08 -5.35 3.78
N HIS A 292 -11.68 -5.16 2.52
CA HIS A 292 -12.59 -4.85 1.43
C HIS A 292 -13.70 -5.91 1.28
N VAL A 293 -13.42 -7.18 1.63
CA VAL A 293 -14.43 -8.25 1.59
C VAL A 293 -15.62 -7.91 2.48
N VAL A 294 -15.39 -7.31 3.65
CA VAL A 294 -16.45 -7.00 4.63
C VAL A 294 -17.42 -6.00 4.02
N LYS A 295 -16.89 -4.97 3.34
CA LYS A 295 -17.69 -3.99 2.61
C LYS A 295 -18.52 -4.64 1.49
N VAL A 296 -17.93 -5.56 0.72
CA VAL A 296 -18.65 -6.32 -0.31
C VAL A 296 -19.81 -7.10 0.30
N GLN A 297 -19.60 -7.74 1.45
CA GLN A 297 -20.64 -8.47 2.17
C GLN A 297 -21.73 -7.53 2.72
N GLU A 298 -21.37 -6.39 3.31
CA GLU A 298 -22.34 -5.37 3.76
C GLU A 298 -23.29 -4.94 2.63
N HIS A 299 -22.76 -4.71 1.43
CA HIS A 299 -23.58 -4.36 0.26
C HIS A 299 -24.47 -5.52 -0.22
N ALA A 300 -23.93 -6.74 -0.28
CA ALA A 300 -24.68 -7.91 -0.74
C ALA A 300 -25.86 -8.24 0.19
N PHE A 301 -25.61 -8.30 1.50
CA PHE A 301 -26.64 -8.68 2.48
C PHE A 301 -27.67 -7.57 2.77
N ARG A 302 -27.33 -6.29 2.55
CA ARG A 302 -28.31 -5.18 2.62
C ARG A 302 -29.27 -5.15 1.43
N HIS A 303 -28.95 -5.79 0.32
CA HIS A 303 -29.77 -5.77 -0.89
C HIS A 303 -30.45 -7.11 -1.19
N GLY A 304 -30.44 -8.04 -0.22
CA GLY A 304 -31.30 -9.22 -0.24
C GLY A 304 -31.06 -10.16 -1.42
N MET A 305 -29.79 -10.47 -1.70
CA MET A 305 -29.41 -11.71 -2.39
C MET A 305 -28.88 -12.73 -1.39
#